data_AF-A0A4R6PK57-F1
#
_entry.id   AF-A0A4R6PK57-F1
#
_cell.length_a   1.000
_cell.length_b   1.000
_cell.length_c   1.000
_cell.angle_alpha   90.00
_cell.angle_beta   90.00
_cell.angle_gamma   90.00
#
_symmetry.space_group_name_H-M   'P 1'
#
loop_
_entity.id
_entity.type
_entity.pdbx_description
1 polymer ?
#
loop_
_entity_poly.entity_id
_entity_poly.type
_entity_poly.pdbx_seq_one_letter_code
_entity_poly.pdbx_strand_id
1 'polypeptide(L)'
;MTPNDRFLRLGAAHRRQVHLALCADVLPTWTDHVQGDPAALRYRDSVVGMRHHVDVELPLEALEAARAGVDLANIGSRYLEPIAALQDDDLTFPDPVEFAYYAIYNCFRKYVSGEDIADWLIINQALAVHDPGEAAQRLTRAIDGVDPVTNEGASSGR
;
A
#
# COMPACT_ATOMS: atom_id res chain seq x y z
N MET A 1 16.36 -20.86 -0.63
CA MET A 1 15.06 -20.58 -1.27
C MET A 1 14.85 -19.09 -1.20
N THR A 2 14.54 -18.42 -2.30
CA THR A 2 14.41 -16.95 -2.30
C THR A 2 13.07 -16.52 -1.70
N PRO A 3 12.93 -15.29 -1.18
CA PRO A 3 11.65 -14.76 -0.70
C PRO A 3 10.56 -14.81 -1.79
N ASN A 4 10.95 -14.63 -3.05
CA ASN A 4 10.07 -14.72 -4.21
C ASN A 4 9.47 -16.14 -4.36
N ASP A 5 10.32 -17.16 -4.29
CA ASP A 5 9.88 -18.56 -4.37
C ASP A 5 8.92 -18.91 -3.22
N ARG A 6 9.18 -18.36 -2.03
CA ARG A 6 8.32 -18.55 -0.85
C ARG A 6 6.95 -17.93 -1.07
N PHE A 7 6.91 -16.67 -1.53
CA PHE A 7 5.67 -15.97 -1.80
C PHE A 7 4.80 -16.68 -2.83
N LEU A 8 5.39 -17.15 -3.94
CA LEU A 8 4.65 -17.84 -5.00
C LEU A 8 4.03 -19.17 -4.55
N ARG A 9 4.56 -19.80 -3.48
CA ARG A 9 3.98 -21.01 -2.90
C ARG A 9 2.84 -20.75 -1.92
N LEU A 10 2.63 -19.50 -1.50
CA LEU A 10 1.53 -19.14 -0.63
C LEU A 10 0.19 -19.28 -1.36
N GLY A 11 -0.84 -19.74 -0.64
CA GLY A 11 -2.23 -19.67 -1.09
C GLY A 11 -2.74 -18.22 -1.10
N ALA A 12 -3.83 -17.97 -1.82
CA ALA A 12 -4.38 -16.62 -2.05
C ALA A 12 -4.64 -15.82 -0.75
N ALA A 13 -5.13 -16.49 0.30
CA ALA A 13 -5.37 -15.86 1.60
C ALA A 13 -4.08 -15.34 2.26
N HIS A 14 -3.01 -16.15 2.26
CA HIS A 14 -1.72 -15.75 2.82
C HIS A 14 -1.05 -14.66 1.97
N ARG A 15 -1.16 -14.74 0.63
CA ARG A 15 -0.67 -13.65 -0.25
C ARG A 15 -1.35 -12.31 0.06
N ARG A 16 -2.67 -12.33 0.29
CA ARG A 16 -3.41 -11.14 0.74
C ARG A 16 -2.85 -10.60 2.03
N GLN A 17 -2.57 -11.44 3.01
CA GLN A 17 -1.99 -11.01 4.28
C GLN A 17 -0.59 -10.39 4.09
N VAL A 18 0.26 -10.96 3.22
CA VAL A 18 1.57 -10.36 2.87
C VAL A 18 1.40 -8.96 2.27
N HIS A 19 0.50 -8.78 1.30
CA HIS A 19 0.25 -7.47 0.71
C HIS A 19 -0.25 -6.46 1.75
N LEU A 20 -1.19 -6.86 2.61
CA LEU A 20 -1.69 -6.00 3.69
C LEU A 20 -0.60 -5.63 4.70
N ALA A 21 0.30 -6.57 5.02
CA ALA A 21 1.43 -6.32 5.92
C ALA A 21 2.42 -5.32 5.30
N LEU A 22 2.77 -5.48 4.02
CA LEU A 22 3.64 -4.54 3.31
C LEU A 22 2.99 -3.15 3.17
N CYS A 23 1.69 -3.08 2.87
CA CYS A 23 0.97 -1.80 2.80
C CYS A 23 0.91 -1.10 4.16
N ALA A 24 0.76 -1.85 5.25
CA ALA A 24 0.80 -1.29 6.61
C ALA A 24 2.20 -0.77 6.99
N ASP A 25 3.25 -1.42 6.51
CA ASP A 25 4.65 -1.03 6.75
C ASP A 25 5.02 0.30 6.09
N VAL A 26 4.37 0.65 4.97
CA VAL A 26 4.63 1.89 4.22
C VAL A 26 3.68 3.04 4.53
N LEU A 27 2.58 2.79 5.23
CA LEU A 27 1.64 3.85 5.65
C LEU A 27 2.28 4.97 6.50
N PRO A 28 3.28 4.70 7.37
CA PRO A 28 3.99 5.77 8.08
C PRO A 28 4.64 6.78 7.14
N THR A 29 5.20 6.35 6.00
CA THR A 29 5.80 7.26 5.01
C THR A 29 4.79 8.29 4.49
N TRP A 30 3.54 7.88 4.25
CA TRP A 30 2.45 8.78 3.88
C TRP A 30 2.11 9.73 5.04
N THR A 31 1.96 9.18 6.24
CA THR A 31 1.55 9.94 7.44
C THR A 31 2.58 11.02 7.77
N ASP A 32 3.88 10.69 7.70
CA ASP A 32 4.98 11.61 7.95
C ASP A 32 5.03 12.73 6.89
N HIS A 33 4.77 12.40 5.62
CA HIS A 33 4.71 13.40 4.54
C HIS A 33 3.58 14.41 4.78
N VAL A 34 2.37 13.93 5.08
CA VAL A 34 1.20 14.78 5.37
C VAL A 34 1.48 15.72 6.53
N GLN A 35 2.15 15.25 7.58
CA GLN A 35 2.49 16.07 8.75
C GLN A 35 3.61 17.06 8.47
N GLY A 36 4.61 16.66 7.66
CA GLY A 36 5.79 17.46 7.35
C GLY A 36 5.55 18.57 6.33
N ASP A 37 4.71 18.34 5.33
CA ASP A 37 4.41 19.32 4.27
C ASP A 37 2.94 19.31 3.82
N PRO A 38 2.03 19.92 4.61
CA PRO A 38 0.62 20.04 4.22
C PRO A 38 0.37 20.86 2.94
N ALA A 39 1.33 21.67 2.50
CA ALA A 39 1.18 22.50 1.31
C ALA A 39 1.35 21.67 0.02
N ALA A 40 2.17 20.61 0.05
CA ALA A 40 2.35 19.67 -1.06
C ALA A 40 1.10 18.86 -1.41
N LEU A 41 0.07 18.89 -0.56
CA LEU A 41 -1.21 18.21 -0.78
C LEU A 41 -2.22 19.03 -1.61
N ARG A 42 -1.82 20.23 -2.04
CA ARG A 42 -2.63 21.12 -2.88
C ARG A 42 -2.16 21.04 -4.31
N TYR A 43 -3.09 20.77 -5.21
CA TYR A 43 -2.83 20.75 -6.64
C TYR A 43 -3.92 21.48 -7.41
N ARG A 44 -3.64 21.72 -8.69
CA ARG A 44 -4.58 22.37 -9.60
C ARG A 44 -4.72 21.49 -10.82
N ASP A 45 -5.93 21.04 -11.10
CA ASP A 45 -6.27 20.34 -12.34
C ASP A 45 -5.94 21.27 -13.53
N SER A 46 -5.15 20.78 -14.48
CA SER A 46 -4.71 21.51 -15.67
C SER A 46 -5.80 21.71 -16.73
N VAL A 47 -6.83 20.86 -16.74
CA VAL A 47 -7.95 20.86 -17.70
C VAL A 47 -8.96 21.95 -17.35
N VAL A 48 -9.45 21.98 -16.11
CA VAL A 48 -10.49 22.92 -15.66
C VAL A 48 -9.96 24.03 -14.76
N GLY A 49 -8.71 23.92 -14.29
CA GLY A 49 -8.07 24.93 -13.47
C GLY A 49 -8.55 24.99 -12.03
N MET A 50 -9.32 23.99 -11.57
CA MET A 50 -9.88 23.90 -10.22
C MET A 50 -8.77 23.55 -9.22
N ARG A 51 -8.86 24.07 -8.00
CA ARG A 51 -7.92 23.77 -6.92
C ARG A 51 -8.47 22.65 -6.06
N HIS A 52 -7.65 21.63 -5.84
CA HIS A 52 -8.01 20.45 -5.08
C HIS A 52 -7.08 20.30 -3.87
N HIS A 53 -7.52 19.45 -2.96
CA HIS A 53 -6.73 19.02 -1.82
C HIS A 53 -6.79 17.50 -1.77
N VAL A 54 -5.63 16.87 -1.60
CA VAL A 54 -5.56 15.43 -1.40
C VAL A 54 -6.21 15.09 -0.07
N ASP A 55 -7.05 14.07 -0.07
CA ASP A 55 -7.67 13.54 1.13
C ASP A 55 -6.64 12.74 1.94
N VAL A 56 -6.27 13.28 3.11
CA VAL A 56 -5.14 12.76 3.90
C VAL A 56 -5.42 11.43 4.56
N GLU A 57 -6.69 11.14 4.86
CA GLU A 57 -7.11 9.90 5.51
C GLU A 57 -7.24 8.76 4.49
N LEU A 58 -7.23 9.09 3.19
CA LEU A 58 -7.60 8.17 2.14
C LEU A 58 -6.72 6.89 2.11
N PRO A 59 -5.38 6.95 2.21
CA PRO A 59 -4.57 5.72 2.29
C PRO A 59 -4.83 4.86 3.53
N LEU A 60 -5.06 5.46 4.69
CA LEU A 60 -5.41 4.72 5.90
C LEU A 60 -6.77 4.01 5.71
N GLU A 61 -7.78 4.74 5.24
CA GLU A 61 -9.11 4.20 5.00
C GLU A 61 -9.09 3.09 3.92
N ALA A 62 -8.29 3.24 2.87
CA ALA A 62 -8.13 2.22 1.83
C ALA A 62 -7.52 0.93 2.38
N LEU A 63 -6.51 1.05 3.25
CA LEU A 63 -5.91 -0.11 3.89
C LEU A 63 -6.91 -0.83 4.80
N GLU A 64 -7.70 -0.10 5.57
CA GLU A 64 -8.75 -0.68 6.41
C GLU A 64 -9.86 -1.34 5.57
N ALA A 65 -10.28 -0.72 4.47
CA ALA A 65 -11.21 -1.33 3.53
C ALA A 65 -10.63 -2.59 2.88
N ALA A 66 -9.34 -2.59 2.51
CA ALA A 66 -8.65 -3.76 1.98
C ALA A 66 -8.54 -4.90 3.01
N ARG A 67 -8.41 -4.58 4.30
CA ARG A 67 -8.48 -5.56 5.41
C ARG A 67 -9.88 -6.14 5.54
N ALA A 68 -10.91 -5.28 5.53
CA ALA A 68 -12.30 -5.69 5.63
C ALA A 68 -12.82 -6.42 4.37
N GLY A 69 -12.23 -6.14 3.21
CA GLY A 69 -12.68 -6.63 1.90
C GLY A 69 -13.95 -5.94 1.39
N VAL A 70 -14.24 -4.72 1.85
CA VAL A 70 -15.45 -3.97 1.50
C VAL A 70 -15.20 -2.47 1.49
N ASP A 71 -15.77 -1.77 0.49
CA ASP A 71 -15.73 -0.31 0.39
C ASP A 71 -16.98 0.31 1.02
N LEU A 72 -16.90 0.68 2.31
CA LEU A 72 -18.01 1.31 3.02
C LEU A 72 -17.98 2.85 2.93
N ALA A 73 -16.85 3.44 2.54
CA ALA A 73 -16.61 4.88 2.58
C ALA A 73 -16.44 5.51 1.18
N ASN A 74 -16.84 4.78 0.13
CA ASN A 74 -16.72 5.18 -1.27
C ASN A 74 -15.27 5.58 -1.63
N ILE A 75 -14.32 4.84 -1.10
CA ILE A 75 -12.87 5.05 -1.25
C ILE A 75 -12.49 4.97 -2.72
N GLY A 76 -13.09 4.04 -3.48
CA GLY A 76 -12.83 3.89 -4.90
C GLY A 76 -13.09 5.18 -5.69
N SER A 77 -14.17 5.91 -5.36
CA SER A 77 -14.47 7.19 -6.01
C SER A 77 -13.56 8.32 -5.55
N ARG A 78 -13.18 8.33 -4.26
CA ARG A 78 -12.29 9.35 -3.68
C ARG A 78 -10.87 9.27 -4.24
N TYR A 79 -10.43 8.10 -4.70
CA TYR A 79 -9.14 7.93 -5.37
C TYR A 79 -9.12 8.41 -6.83
N LEU A 80 -10.27 8.53 -7.51
CA LEU A 80 -10.27 8.83 -8.95
C LEU A 80 -9.51 10.10 -9.29
N GLU A 81 -9.81 11.17 -8.57
CA GLU A 81 -9.22 12.48 -8.80
C GLU A 81 -7.71 12.54 -8.50
N PRO A 82 -7.22 12.15 -7.31
CA PRO A 82 -5.79 12.20 -7.02
C PRO A 82 -4.98 11.23 -7.90
N ILE A 83 -5.54 10.10 -8.33
CA ILE A 83 -4.85 9.19 -9.26
C ILE A 83 -4.75 9.80 -10.65
N ALA A 84 -5.81 10.44 -11.15
CA ALA A 84 -5.76 11.17 -12.41
C ALA A 84 -4.72 12.30 -12.35
N ALA A 85 -4.73 13.10 -11.28
CA ALA A 85 -3.78 14.18 -11.10
C ALA A 85 -2.31 13.72 -11.03
N LEU A 86 -2.03 12.56 -10.42
CA LEU A 86 -0.69 11.95 -10.44
C LEU A 86 -0.28 11.48 -11.84
N GLN A 87 -1.23 11.01 -12.66
CA GLN A 87 -0.96 10.56 -14.03
C GLN A 87 -0.76 11.71 -15.01
N ASP A 88 -1.41 12.83 -14.76
CA ASP A 88 -1.35 14.04 -15.59
C ASP A 88 -0.24 15.02 -15.14
N ASP A 89 0.59 14.64 -14.17
CA ASP A 89 1.64 15.46 -13.53
C ASP A 89 1.11 16.75 -12.85
N ASP A 90 -0.19 16.84 -12.60
CA ASP A 90 -0.81 17.95 -11.87
C ASP A 90 -0.58 17.88 -10.36
N LEU A 91 -0.36 16.66 -9.86
CA LEU A 91 0.04 16.34 -8.49
C LEU A 91 1.34 15.55 -8.56
N THR A 92 2.32 15.87 -7.71
CA THR A 92 3.57 15.12 -7.62
C THR A 92 3.92 14.90 -6.16
N PHE A 93 4.24 13.66 -5.82
CA PHE A 93 4.80 13.32 -4.53
C PHE A 93 6.29 12.97 -4.66
N PRO A 94 7.08 13.07 -3.59
CA PRO A 94 8.39 12.43 -3.55
C PRO A 94 8.24 10.92 -3.80
N ASP A 95 9.16 10.31 -4.55
CA ASP A 95 9.05 8.90 -4.97
C ASP A 95 8.65 7.93 -3.84
N PRO A 96 9.23 7.95 -2.63
CA PRO A 96 8.83 7.03 -1.56
C PRO A 96 7.37 7.22 -1.12
N VAL A 97 6.87 8.45 -1.16
CA VAL A 97 5.49 8.79 -0.81
C VAL A 97 4.55 8.32 -1.91
N GLU A 98 4.92 8.55 -3.17
CA GLU A 98 4.14 8.10 -4.33
C GLU A 98 4.04 6.58 -4.38
N PHE A 99 5.15 5.87 -4.16
CA PHE A 99 5.16 4.41 -4.10
C PHE A 99 4.31 3.85 -2.96
N ALA A 100 4.36 4.47 -1.77
CA ALA A 100 3.48 4.09 -0.66
C ALA A 100 2.00 4.30 -1.03
N TYR A 101 1.67 5.46 -1.63
CA TYR A 101 0.33 5.81 -2.05
C TYR A 101 -0.23 4.81 -3.08
N TYR A 102 0.56 4.47 -4.11
CA TYR A 102 0.17 3.50 -5.11
C TYR A 102 0.09 2.06 -4.59
N ALA A 103 1.01 1.64 -3.72
CA ALA A 103 0.96 0.29 -3.14
C ALA A 103 -0.36 0.07 -2.40
N ILE A 104 -0.76 1.05 -1.59
CA ILE A 104 -2.02 1.02 -0.82
C ILE A 104 -3.24 1.07 -1.76
N TYR A 105 -3.25 1.99 -2.74
CA TYR A 105 -4.31 2.09 -3.73
C TYR A 105 -4.51 0.77 -4.50
N ASN A 106 -3.42 0.19 -5.03
CA ASN A 106 -3.47 -1.04 -5.80
C ASN A 106 -3.88 -2.25 -4.94
N CYS A 107 -3.49 -2.27 -3.65
CA CYS A 107 -3.96 -3.27 -2.70
C CYS A 107 -5.48 -3.17 -2.46
N PHE A 108 -6.00 -1.95 -2.29
CA PHE A 108 -7.44 -1.70 -2.21
C PHE A 108 -8.17 -2.14 -3.48
N ARG A 109 -7.71 -1.73 -4.67
CA ARG A 109 -8.32 -2.10 -5.95
C ARG A 109 -8.38 -3.62 -6.15
N LYS A 110 -7.30 -4.32 -5.81
CA LYS A 110 -7.24 -5.79 -5.90
C LYS A 110 -8.24 -6.47 -4.96
N TYR A 111 -8.29 -6.06 -3.69
CA TYR A 111 -9.03 -6.81 -2.65
C TYR A 111 -10.44 -6.32 -2.37
N VAL A 112 -10.79 -5.13 -2.86
CA VAL A 112 -12.11 -4.53 -2.65
C VAL A 112 -12.84 -4.36 -3.98
N SER A 113 -12.20 -3.78 -4.99
CA SER A 113 -12.81 -3.62 -6.32
C SER A 113 -12.77 -4.89 -7.17
N GLY A 114 -11.97 -5.90 -6.77
CA GLY A 114 -11.84 -7.17 -7.48
C GLY A 114 -11.03 -7.09 -8.77
N GLU A 115 -10.16 -6.09 -8.90
CA GLU A 115 -9.35 -5.90 -10.09
C GLU A 115 -8.18 -6.87 -10.21
N ASP A 116 -7.84 -7.19 -11.46
CA ASP A 116 -6.70 -8.04 -11.79
C ASP A 116 -5.38 -7.25 -11.73
N ILE A 117 -4.97 -6.94 -10.50
CA ILE A 117 -3.70 -6.29 -10.19
C ILE A 117 -2.64 -7.36 -9.93
N ALA A 118 -1.51 -7.28 -10.61
CA ALA A 118 -0.39 -8.20 -10.41
C ALA A 118 0.15 -8.12 -8.97
N ASP A 119 0.33 -9.28 -8.32
CA ASP A 119 0.85 -9.36 -6.94
C ASP A 119 2.18 -8.60 -6.80
N TRP A 120 3.07 -8.76 -7.79
CA TRP A 120 4.38 -8.11 -7.81
C TRP A 120 4.32 -6.59 -7.96
N LEU A 121 3.24 -6.02 -8.50
CA LEU A 121 3.12 -4.56 -8.58
C LEU A 121 3.01 -3.97 -7.18
N ILE A 122 2.12 -4.51 -6.35
CA ILE A 122 1.91 -4.06 -4.97
C ILE A 122 3.19 -4.28 -4.15
N ILE A 123 3.81 -5.45 -4.28
CA ILE A 123 5.07 -5.77 -3.56
C ILE A 123 6.18 -4.81 -3.96
N ASN A 124 6.41 -4.60 -5.26
CA ASN A 124 7.51 -3.75 -5.72
C ASN A 124 7.30 -2.31 -5.30
N GLN A 125 6.08 -1.79 -5.39
CA GLN A 125 5.77 -0.44 -4.93
C GLN A 125 6.00 -0.30 -3.42
N ALA A 126 5.51 -1.25 -2.60
CA ALA A 126 5.74 -1.18 -1.16
C ALA A 126 7.23 -1.29 -0.80
N LEU A 127 8.00 -2.15 -1.47
CA LEU A 127 9.43 -2.30 -1.19
C LEU A 127 10.28 -1.12 -1.70
N ALA A 128 9.85 -0.42 -2.75
CA ALA A 128 10.54 0.74 -3.31
C ALA A 128 10.52 1.97 -2.40
N VAL A 129 9.67 1.96 -1.36
CA VAL A 129 9.64 2.98 -0.30
C VAL A 129 10.93 2.95 0.54
N HIS A 130 11.60 1.81 0.59
CA HIS A 130 12.75 1.56 1.46
C HIS A 130 14.05 1.44 0.67
N ASP A 131 15.18 1.42 1.39
CA ASP A 131 16.48 1.17 0.79
C ASP A 131 16.49 -0.17 0.04
N PRO A 132 17.03 -0.23 -1.20
CA PRO A 132 17.06 -1.47 -1.99
C PRO A 132 17.73 -2.65 -1.28
N GLY A 133 18.67 -2.37 -0.35
CA GLY A 133 19.33 -3.38 0.47
C GLY A 133 18.41 -4.08 1.49
N GLU A 134 17.28 -3.47 1.83
CA GLU A 134 16.32 -4.01 2.81
C GLU A 134 15.19 -4.83 2.17
N ALA A 135 14.97 -4.69 0.85
CA ALA A 135 13.79 -5.22 0.16
C ALA A 135 13.57 -6.72 0.41
N ALA A 136 14.64 -7.53 0.27
CA ALA A 136 14.57 -8.97 0.50
C ALA A 136 14.24 -9.33 1.96
N GLN A 137 14.79 -8.59 2.92
CA GLN A 137 14.55 -8.81 4.34
C GLN A 137 13.11 -8.45 4.72
N ARG A 138 12.59 -7.33 4.21
CA ARG A 138 11.21 -6.88 4.45
C ARG A 138 10.19 -7.86 3.88
N LEU A 139 10.39 -8.32 2.64
CA LEU A 139 9.53 -9.34 2.05
C LEU A 139 9.56 -10.65 2.85
N THR A 140 10.75 -11.07 3.29
CA THR A 140 10.90 -12.26 4.15
C THR A 140 10.12 -12.12 5.44
N ARG A 141 10.25 -10.98 6.13
CA ARG A 141 9.53 -10.69 7.38
C ARG A 141 8.02 -10.68 7.19
N ALA A 142 7.53 -10.11 6.10
CA ALA A 142 6.10 -10.10 5.78
C ALA A 142 5.57 -11.52 5.53
N ILE A 143 6.34 -12.38 4.86
CA ILE A 143 5.98 -13.80 4.63
C ILE A 143 5.99 -14.58 5.96
N ASP A 144 7.04 -14.42 6.78
CA ASP A 144 7.18 -15.11 8.06
C ASP A 144 6.09 -14.72 9.06
N GLY A 145 5.60 -13.48 8.99
CA GLY A 145 4.52 -12.99 9.85
C GLY A 145 3.14 -13.56 9.54
N VAL A 146 2.95 -14.19 8.38
CA VAL A 146 1.66 -14.76 7.95
C VAL A 146 1.68 -16.29 7.88
N ASP A 147 2.86 -16.90 7.84
CA ASP A 147 3.02 -18.35 7.84
C ASP A 147 3.01 -18.87 9.30
N PRO A 148 1.99 -19.64 9.74
CA PRO A 148 1.89 -20.09 11.13
C PRO A 148 2.97 -21.09 11.55
N VAL A 149 3.79 -21.60 10.63
CA VAL A 149 4.88 -22.57 10.95
C VAL A 149 5.90 -22.00 11.95
N THR A 150 5.97 -20.68 12.13
CA THR A 150 6.89 -20.01 13.06
C THR A 150 6.29 -19.65 14.43
N ASN A 151 4.98 -19.84 14.67
CA ASN A 151 4.34 -19.41 15.93
C ASN A 151 4.09 -20.53 16.96
N GLU A 152 4.45 -21.79 16.67
CA GLU A 152 4.39 -22.91 17.62
C GLU A 152 5.69 -23.11 18.43
N GLY A 153 6.55 -22.09 18.52
CA GLY A 153 7.79 -22.12 19.30
C GLY A 153 7.68 -21.56 20.74
N ALA A 154 6.60 -20.86 21.08
CA ALA A 154 6.36 -20.37 22.44
C ALA A 154 5.58 -21.41 23.26
N SER A 155 6.12 -22.63 23.34
CA SER A 155 5.61 -23.65 24.25
C SER A 155 6.10 -23.35 25.68
N SER A 156 5.14 -23.40 26.60
CA SER A 156 5.25 -24.09 27.88
C SER A 156 6.48 -23.76 28.74
N GLY A 157 6.27 -22.93 29.76
CA GLY A 157 7.31 -22.53 30.70
C GLY A 157 6.78 -22.11 32.06
N ARG A 158 6.17 -23.08 32.77
CA ARG A 158 5.79 -23.12 34.20
C ARG A 158 4.51 -22.43 34.65
#